data_AF-A0A535NPH0-F1
#
_entry.id   AF-A0A535NPH0-F1
#
_cell.length_a   1.000
_cell.length_b   1.000
_cell.length_c   1.000
_cell.angle_alpha   90.00
_cell.angle_beta   90.00
_cell.angle_gamma   90.00
#
_symmetry.space_group_name_H-M   'P 1'
#
loop_
_entity.id
_entity.type
_entity.pdbx_description
1 polymer ?
#
loop_
_entity_poly.entity_id
_entity_poly.type
_entity_poly.pdbx_seq_one_letter_code
_entity_poly.pdbx_strand_id
1 'polypeptide(L)'
;MHAITEASGAFVLYPSGAVAGAPGSEVALPGHSPGEIGVNPGLTYDVAENKWIPAPYYWLAPAGRLYIFEDFATGKTFVVNVSSGSATQLAVPSGWFPFGTSDDGVYVQASAPGGAWFYPFDGSQARLLTEGNYWLKYNSDSIWRLSAGSAGLLVRHDLFTGADRTLTTLGGWNDILGFDAQGDPLILNSTDIPSSSSKQSYKFMLIGADGHATTIWSGNGYRAVGLAVGDNHGVWFVIANSDGLPGHEGLYLWTPHTGAKLIAALDGNIADGIAGTCT
;
A
#
# COMPACT_ATOMS: atom_id res chain seq x y z
N MET A 1 -24.83 16.48 -5.79
CA MET A 1 -23.61 15.77 -6.24
C MET A 1 -22.62 15.92 -5.10
N HIS A 2 -22.46 14.88 -4.28
CA HIS A 2 -21.59 14.91 -3.11
C HIS A 2 -20.21 14.45 -3.58
N ALA A 3 -19.24 15.36 -3.59
CA ALA A 3 -17.84 14.99 -3.73
C ALA A 3 -17.40 14.36 -2.40
N ILE A 4 -16.85 13.16 -2.44
CA ILE A 4 -16.20 12.53 -1.30
C ILE A 4 -14.88 13.29 -1.12
N THR A 5 -14.74 14.07 -0.05
CA THR A 5 -13.49 14.75 0.30
C THR A 5 -12.69 13.83 1.21
N GLU A 6 -11.86 12.95 0.64
CA GLU A 6 -10.99 12.00 1.37
C GLU A 6 -9.69 12.63 1.91
N ALA A 7 -9.62 13.95 2.03
CA ALA A 7 -8.34 14.65 2.15
C ALA A 7 -8.02 15.22 3.55
N SER A 8 -8.64 14.69 4.61
CA SER A 8 -8.24 15.04 5.98
C SER A 8 -7.74 13.81 6.73
N GLY A 9 -6.50 13.86 7.21
CA GLY A 9 -5.87 12.84 8.01
C GLY A 9 -6.05 13.07 9.51
N ALA A 10 -5.69 12.06 10.29
CA ALA A 10 -5.59 12.14 11.73
C ALA A 10 -4.41 11.29 12.22
N PHE A 11 -3.94 11.58 13.42
CA PHE A 11 -2.99 10.73 14.13
C PHE A 11 -3.74 9.86 15.12
N VAL A 12 -3.32 8.59 15.24
CA VAL A 12 -3.71 7.73 16.36
C VAL A 12 -2.55 7.67 17.33
N LEU A 13 -2.77 8.12 18.56
CA LEU A 13 -1.74 8.11 19.60
C LEU A 13 -1.65 6.71 20.22
N TYR A 14 -0.48 6.11 20.19
CA TYR A 14 -0.21 4.84 20.86
C TYR A 14 0.49 5.07 22.21
N PRO A 15 0.11 4.38 23.31
CA PRO A 15 -0.85 3.29 23.40
C PRO A 15 -2.29 3.69 23.74
N SER A 16 -2.62 4.98 23.79
CA SER A 16 -3.94 5.43 24.26
C SER A 16 -5.08 5.13 23.28
N GLY A 17 -4.78 4.95 21.99
CA GLY A 17 -5.78 4.83 20.93
C GLY A 17 -6.50 6.14 20.62
N ALA A 18 -6.08 7.25 21.23
CA ALA A 18 -6.74 8.54 21.06
C ALA A 18 -6.50 9.07 19.65
N VAL A 19 -7.58 9.45 18.96
CA VAL A 19 -7.50 10.08 17.64
C VAL A 19 -7.32 11.59 17.84
N ALA A 20 -6.21 12.11 17.33
CA ALA A 20 -5.93 13.54 17.26
C ALA A 20 -6.08 13.99 15.80
N GLY A 21 -6.96 14.95 15.54
CA GLY A 21 -7.04 15.55 14.21
C GLY A 21 -5.69 16.14 13.81
N ALA A 22 -5.40 16.18 12.51
CA ALA A 22 -4.13 16.70 11.99
C ALA A 22 -4.35 17.99 11.19
N PRO A 23 -4.33 19.18 11.85
CA PRO A 23 -4.36 20.45 11.15
C PRO A 23 -3.26 20.50 10.07
N GLY A 24 -3.64 20.83 8.84
CA GLY A 24 -2.72 20.84 7.69
C GLY A 24 -2.70 19.57 6.86
N SER A 25 -3.49 18.54 7.20
CA SER A 25 -3.66 17.35 6.37
C SER A 25 -4.48 17.61 5.10
N GLU A 26 -5.23 18.72 5.05
CA GLU A 26 -5.97 19.20 3.88
C GLU A 26 -4.99 19.72 2.82
N VAL A 27 -4.28 18.80 2.18
CA VAL A 27 -3.36 19.07 1.09
C VAL A 27 -4.04 18.91 -0.26
N ALA A 28 -3.38 19.38 -1.31
CA ALA A 28 -3.83 19.29 -2.69
C ALA A 28 -2.75 18.67 -3.57
N LEU A 29 -3.18 17.94 -4.60
CA LEU A 29 -2.31 17.67 -5.72
C LEU A 29 -1.91 18.98 -6.42
N PRO A 30 -0.73 19.04 -7.06
CA PRO A 30 -0.33 20.21 -7.84
C PRO A 30 -1.40 20.59 -8.88
N GLY A 31 -1.86 21.85 -8.82
CA GLY A 31 -2.91 22.36 -9.72
C GLY A 31 -4.34 22.19 -9.21
N HIS A 32 -4.55 21.62 -8.02
CA HIS A 32 -5.86 21.40 -7.41
C HIS A 32 -6.06 22.23 -6.13
N SER A 33 -7.29 22.29 -5.63
CA SER A 33 -7.61 22.97 -4.36
C SER A 33 -7.30 22.07 -3.15
N PRO A 34 -6.96 22.63 -1.98
CA PRO A 34 -6.86 21.86 -0.74
C PRO A 34 -8.10 21.00 -0.51
N GLY A 35 -7.90 19.73 -0.18
CA GLY A 35 -9.01 18.80 -0.02
C GLY A 35 -9.33 17.97 -1.28
N GLU A 36 -8.77 18.34 -2.43
CA GLU A 36 -8.95 17.66 -3.71
C GLU A 36 -7.74 16.76 -3.98
N ILE A 37 -7.73 15.57 -3.38
CA ILE A 37 -6.79 14.50 -3.77
C ILE A 37 -7.30 13.72 -4.99
N GLY A 38 -8.54 13.95 -5.43
CA GLY A 38 -9.13 13.26 -6.58
C GLY A 38 -9.33 11.77 -6.31
N VAL A 39 -9.03 10.92 -7.29
CA VAL A 39 -9.00 9.45 -7.15
C VAL A 39 -7.62 8.98 -6.65
N ASN A 40 -6.70 9.90 -6.30
CA ASN A 40 -5.42 9.53 -5.75
C ASN A 40 -5.63 8.88 -4.39
N PRO A 41 -5.17 7.63 -4.22
CA PRO A 41 -5.72 6.78 -3.19
C PRO A 41 -5.24 7.14 -1.77
N GLY A 42 -4.25 8.01 -1.54
CA GLY A 42 -3.72 8.16 -0.17
C GLY A 42 -3.11 9.49 0.22
N LEU A 43 -2.81 9.55 1.52
CA LEU A 43 -2.20 10.67 2.23
C LEU A 43 -1.07 10.12 3.11
N THR A 44 0.10 10.76 3.10
CA THR A 44 1.28 10.35 3.89
C THR A 44 1.77 11.52 4.73
N TYR A 45 2.18 11.25 5.97
CA TYR A 45 2.89 12.23 6.79
C TYR A 45 4.38 11.95 6.74
N ASP A 46 5.15 12.84 6.12
CA ASP A 46 6.61 12.81 6.18
C ASP A 46 7.06 13.39 7.53
N VAL A 47 7.54 12.51 8.41
CA VAL A 47 8.00 12.86 9.75
C VAL A 47 9.28 13.70 9.70
N ALA A 48 10.18 13.44 8.74
CA ALA A 48 11.45 14.15 8.64
C ALA A 48 11.24 15.61 8.22
N GLU A 49 10.28 15.85 7.33
CA GLU A 49 9.95 17.17 6.82
C GLU A 49 8.75 17.82 7.55
N ASN A 50 8.13 17.11 8.51
CA ASN A 50 6.95 17.54 9.26
C ASN A 50 5.82 18.04 8.33
N LYS A 51 5.49 17.25 7.31
CA LYS A 51 4.64 17.67 6.19
C LYS A 51 3.70 16.56 5.71
N TRP A 52 2.48 16.96 5.35
CA TRP A 52 1.52 16.11 4.67
C TRP A 52 1.77 16.06 3.16
N ILE A 53 1.71 14.85 2.59
CA ILE A 53 1.94 14.55 1.17
C ILE A 53 0.68 13.88 0.61
N PRO A 54 0.08 14.40 -0.48
CA PRO A 54 -1.14 13.87 -1.10
C PRO A 54 -0.84 12.62 -1.96
N ALA A 55 -0.20 11.63 -1.37
CA ALA A 55 0.10 10.34 -1.99
C ALA A 55 0.20 9.26 -0.91
N PRO A 56 -0.09 7.99 -1.22
CA PRO A 56 0.19 6.88 -0.31
C PRO A 56 1.69 6.70 -0.09
N TYR A 57 2.09 6.07 1.01
CA TYR A 57 3.50 6.06 1.44
C TYR A 57 4.43 5.39 0.42
N TYR A 58 3.93 4.39 -0.32
CA TYR A 58 4.71 3.68 -1.35
C TYR A 58 4.86 4.49 -2.66
N TRP A 59 4.23 5.67 -2.75
CA TRP A 59 4.43 6.66 -3.81
C TRP A 59 5.36 7.80 -3.39
N LEU A 60 5.72 7.88 -2.10
CA LEU A 60 6.77 8.77 -1.60
C LEU A 60 8.12 8.05 -1.70
N ALA A 61 9.11 8.70 -2.30
CA ALA A 61 10.46 8.18 -2.36
C ALA A 61 11.06 8.10 -0.94
N PRO A 62 11.89 7.08 -0.62
CA PRO A 62 12.43 6.88 0.72
C PRO A 62 13.13 8.08 1.35
N ALA A 63 13.81 8.91 0.55
CA ALA A 63 14.46 10.13 1.04
C ALA A 63 13.49 11.30 1.29
N GLY A 64 12.19 11.14 1.06
CA GLY A 64 11.16 12.16 1.31
C GLY A 64 11.16 13.33 0.31
N ARG A 65 11.99 13.28 -0.74
CA ARG A 65 12.21 14.43 -1.64
C ARG A 65 11.28 14.47 -2.83
N LEU A 66 10.77 13.32 -3.24
CA LEU A 66 9.95 13.15 -4.42
C LEU A 66 8.77 12.26 -4.07
N TYR A 67 7.59 12.60 -4.59
CA TYR A 67 6.48 11.66 -4.64
C TYR A 67 5.91 11.62 -6.05
N ILE A 68 5.19 10.55 -6.37
CA ILE A 68 4.44 10.46 -7.62
C ILE A 68 2.95 10.64 -7.38
N PHE A 69 2.23 11.01 -8.44
CA PHE A 69 0.79 10.81 -8.49
C PHE A 69 0.35 10.47 -9.92
N GLU A 70 -0.82 9.84 -10.03
CA GLU A 70 -1.51 9.66 -11.30
C GLU A 70 -2.65 10.68 -11.42
N ASP A 71 -2.65 11.44 -12.50
CA ASP A 71 -3.83 12.15 -12.95
C ASP A 71 -4.76 11.17 -13.66
N PHE A 72 -5.74 10.64 -12.92
CA PHE A 72 -6.71 9.66 -13.44
C PHE A 72 -7.59 10.21 -14.58
N ALA A 73 -7.74 11.53 -14.73
CA ALA A 73 -8.49 12.09 -15.84
C ALA A 73 -7.74 11.92 -17.17
N THR A 74 -6.40 11.95 -17.14
CA THR A 74 -5.54 11.84 -18.32
C THR A 74 -4.77 10.52 -18.39
N GLY A 75 -4.76 9.73 -17.32
CA GLY A 75 -3.95 8.53 -17.15
C GLY A 75 -2.45 8.85 -17.25
N LYS A 76 -2.03 9.99 -16.72
CA LYS A 76 -0.63 10.45 -16.74
C LYS A 76 -0.03 10.41 -15.35
N THR A 77 1.21 9.91 -15.28
CA THR A 77 1.99 9.89 -14.04
C THR A 77 2.89 11.11 -13.98
N PHE A 78 2.95 11.73 -12.81
CA PHE A 78 3.82 12.87 -12.51
C PHE A 78 4.74 12.53 -11.35
N VAL A 79 5.93 13.13 -11.34
CA VAL A 79 6.81 13.21 -10.17
C VAL A 79 6.79 14.64 -9.64
N VAL A 80 6.74 14.79 -8.33
CA VAL A 80 6.65 16.08 -7.66
C VAL A 80 7.80 16.21 -6.67
N ASN A 81 8.53 17.30 -6.75
CA ASN A 81 9.50 17.66 -5.73
C ASN A 81 8.76 18.19 -4.49
N VAL A 82 8.99 17.55 -3.34
CA VAL A 82 8.27 17.85 -2.09
C VAL A 82 8.52 19.28 -1.61
N SER A 83 9.75 19.78 -1.74
CA SER A 83 10.15 21.10 -1.25
C SER A 83 9.63 22.25 -2.11
N SER A 84 9.71 22.13 -3.44
CA SER A 84 9.30 23.19 -4.38
C SER A 84 7.84 23.07 -4.81
N GLY A 85 7.23 21.89 -4.67
CA GLY A 85 5.90 21.60 -5.23
C GLY A 85 5.87 21.48 -6.75
N SER A 86 7.02 21.52 -7.42
CA SER A 86 7.09 21.44 -8.88
C SER A 86 6.78 20.02 -9.36
N ALA A 87 5.81 19.89 -10.27
CA ALA A 87 5.42 18.64 -10.89
C ALA A 87 5.98 18.51 -12.31
N THR A 88 6.54 17.35 -12.64
CA THR A 88 7.03 17.00 -13.97
C THR A 88 6.34 15.72 -14.42
N GLN A 89 5.80 15.73 -15.64
CA GLN A 89 5.19 14.53 -16.21
C GLN A 89 6.26 13.48 -16.54
N LEU A 90 6.04 12.24 -16.13
CA LEU A 90 6.86 11.10 -16.53
C LEU A 90 6.38 10.54 -17.86
N ALA A 91 7.31 9.93 -18.61
CA ALA A 91 7.02 9.24 -19.86
C ALA A 91 6.46 7.81 -19.64
N VAL A 92 5.72 7.59 -18.54
CA VAL A 92 5.03 6.33 -18.26
C VAL A 92 3.83 6.20 -19.21
N PRO A 93 3.71 5.11 -19.98
CA PRO A 93 2.55 4.88 -20.83
C PRO A 93 1.24 4.82 -20.04
N SER A 94 0.16 5.33 -20.63
CA SER A 94 -1.15 5.25 -19.99
C SER A 94 -1.61 3.79 -19.83
N GLY A 95 -2.21 3.48 -18.68
CA GLY A 95 -2.59 2.11 -18.30
C GLY A 95 -1.47 1.27 -17.69
N TRP A 96 -0.32 1.87 -17.40
CA TRP A 96 0.74 1.28 -16.60
C TRP A 96 0.64 1.84 -15.18
N PHE A 97 0.54 0.96 -14.19
CA PHE A 97 0.15 1.34 -12.83
C PHE A 97 1.36 1.38 -11.90
N PRO A 98 1.63 2.50 -11.23
CA PRO A 98 2.69 2.57 -10.23
C PRO A 98 2.39 1.70 -9.01
N PHE A 99 3.38 0.91 -8.57
CA PHE A 99 3.26 0.08 -7.36
C PHE A 99 4.36 0.33 -6.33
N GLY A 100 5.30 1.23 -6.62
CA GLY A 100 6.39 1.61 -5.72
C GLY A 100 7.23 2.74 -6.28
N THR A 101 7.96 3.42 -5.39
CA THR A 101 8.86 4.52 -5.74
C THR A 101 10.20 4.37 -5.03
N SER A 102 11.30 4.62 -5.72
CA SER A 102 12.63 4.81 -5.14
C SER A 102 13.08 6.25 -5.31
N ASP A 103 14.24 6.61 -4.77
CA ASP A 103 14.80 7.96 -4.92
C ASP A 103 15.17 8.30 -6.38
N ASP A 104 15.38 7.27 -7.21
CA ASP A 104 15.85 7.43 -8.58
C ASP A 104 14.76 7.22 -9.63
N GLY A 105 13.57 6.73 -9.25
CA GLY A 105 12.51 6.43 -10.21
C GLY A 105 11.27 5.76 -9.63
N VAL A 106 10.38 5.37 -10.54
CA VAL A 106 9.11 4.71 -10.21
C VAL A 106 9.07 3.29 -10.75
N TYR A 107 8.54 2.37 -9.95
CA TYR A 107 8.22 1.01 -10.36
C TYR A 107 6.78 0.93 -10.84
N VAL A 108 6.58 0.42 -12.05
CA VAL A 108 5.28 0.36 -12.70
C VAL A 108 4.99 -1.05 -13.22
N GLN A 109 3.73 -1.43 -13.13
CA GLN A 109 3.22 -2.67 -13.69
C GLN A 109 2.58 -2.41 -15.05
N ALA A 110 2.90 -3.25 -16.02
CA ALA A 110 2.29 -3.26 -17.34
C ALA A 110 1.56 -4.58 -17.58
N SER A 111 0.44 -4.54 -18.31
CA SER A 111 -0.24 -5.75 -18.83
C SER A 111 0.25 -6.15 -20.22
N ALA A 112 0.77 -5.20 -21.00
CA ALA A 112 1.32 -5.41 -22.34
C ALA A 112 2.39 -4.34 -22.69
N PRO A 113 3.66 -4.74 -22.91
CA PRO A 113 4.24 -6.04 -22.53
C PRO A 113 4.14 -6.28 -21.03
N GLY A 114 3.67 -7.47 -20.64
CA GLY A 114 3.45 -7.83 -19.24
C GLY A 114 4.75 -7.84 -18.43
N GLY A 115 4.79 -7.14 -17.30
CA GLY A 115 5.96 -7.17 -16.43
C GLY A 115 6.02 -6.02 -15.43
N ALA A 116 7.07 -6.06 -14.61
CA ALA A 116 7.49 -4.97 -13.75
C ALA A 116 8.58 -4.16 -14.45
N TRP A 117 8.40 -2.85 -14.49
CA TRP A 117 9.32 -1.92 -15.13
C TRP A 117 9.79 -0.85 -14.16
N PHE A 118 10.96 -0.30 -14.39
CA PHE A 118 11.48 0.86 -13.67
C PHE A 118 11.64 2.04 -14.64
N TYR A 119 11.06 3.17 -14.28
CA TYR A 119 11.15 4.44 -15.01
C TYR A 119 12.01 5.43 -14.20
N PRO A 120 13.24 5.70 -14.64
CA PRO A 120 14.11 6.66 -14.00
C PRO A 120 13.55 8.10 -14.06
N PHE A 121 13.74 8.87 -12.99
CA PHE A 121 13.34 10.28 -12.94
C PHE A 121 14.27 11.20 -13.74
N ASP A 122 15.49 10.74 -14.05
CA ASP A 122 16.45 11.46 -14.89
C ASP A 122 16.08 11.47 -16.39
N GLY A 123 15.01 10.78 -16.77
CA GLY A 123 14.53 10.67 -18.15
C GLY A 123 15.29 9.65 -19.00
N SER A 124 16.19 8.86 -18.40
CA SER A 124 16.81 7.73 -19.07
C SER A 124 15.79 6.63 -19.41
N GLN A 125 16.21 5.65 -20.21
CA GLN A 125 15.30 4.63 -20.73
C GLN A 125 14.75 3.75 -19.61
N ALA A 126 13.44 3.46 -19.71
CA ALA A 126 12.81 2.48 -18.83
C ALA A 126 13.44 1.09 -19.00
N ARG A 127 13.57 0.37 -17.89
CA ARG A 127 14.12 -1.00 -17.86
C ARG A 127 13.06 -2.01 -17.41
N LEU A 128 12.97 -3.13 -18.12
CA LEU A 128 12.21 -4.29 -17.66
C LEU A 128 12.99 -4.97 -16.53
N LEU A 129 12.30 -5.26 -15.42
CA LEU A 129 12.88 -5.94 -14.26
C LEU A 129 12.53 -7.42 -14.26
N THR A 130 11.26 -7.74 -14.52
CA THR A 130 10.78 -9.11 -14.60
C THR A 130 9.54 -9.21 -15.50
N GLU A 131 9.43 -10.28 -16.27
CA GLU A 131 8.34 -10.55 -17.20
C GLU A 131 7.13 -11.19 -16.50
N GLY A 132 5.92 -10.88 -16.99
CA GLY A 132 4.69 -11.57 -16.60
C GLY A 132 3.65 -10.67 -15.95
N ASN A 133 2.41 -11.18 -15.85
CA ASN A 133 1.28 -10.46 -15.27
C ASN A 133 1.02 -10.99 -13.86
N TYR A 134 1.43 -10.21 -12.85
CA TYR A 134 1.34 -10.57 -11.44
C TYR A 134 0.76 -9.41 -10.63
N TRP A 135 0.21 -9.68 -9.45
CA TRP A 135 -0.03 -8.59 -8.50
C TRP A 135 1.32 -8.24 -7.85
N LEU A 136 1.75 -6.98 -8.00
CA LEU A 136 3.07 -6.52 -7.59
C LEU A 136 3.01 -5.58 -6.40
N LYS A 137 3.94 -5.74 -5.46
CA LYS A 137 4.24 -4.76 -4.40
C LYS A 137 5.74 -4.54 -4.30
N TYR A 138 6.11 -3.29 -4.01
CA TYR A 138 7.49 -2.91 -3.79
C TYR A 138 7.82 -2.90 -2.29
N ASN A 139 8.98 -3.43 -1.94
CA ASN A 139 9.59 -3.23 -0.63
C ASN A 139 11.09 -3.04 -0.80
N SER A 140 11.56 -1.80 -0.70
CA SER A 140 12.98 -1.39 -0.64
C SER A 140 13.92 -2.05 -1.68
N ASP A 141 14.39 -3.26 -1.40
CA ASP A 141 15.32 -4.06 -2.19
C ASP A 141 14.66 -5.10 -3.11
N SER A 142 13.34 -5.23 -3.07
CA SER A 142 12.64 -6.32 -3.73
C SER A 142 11.27 -5.94 -4.27
N ILE A 143 10.88 -6.68 -5.32
CA ILE A 143 9.52 -6.71 -5.86
C ILE A 143 8.90 -8.03 -5.46
N TRP A 144 7.74 -7.96 -4.84
CA TRP A 144 6.95 -9.12 -4.47
C TRP A 144 5.87 -9.35 -5.49
N ARG A 145 5.72 -10.60 -5.92
CA ARG A 145 4.75 -10.99 -6.93
C ARG A 145 3.91 -12.18 -6.46
N LEU A 146 2.62 -12.09 -6.74
CA LEU A 146 1.69 -13.20 -6.64
C LEU A 146 1.34 -13.72 -8.03
N SER A 147 1.55 -15.02 -8.27
CA SER A 147 1.13 -15.65 -9.53
C SER A 147 -0.37 -15.50 -9.75
N ALA A 148 -0.79 -15.12 -10.95
CA ALA A 148 -2.20 -15.14 -11.31
C ALA A 148 -2.80 -16.56 -11.18
N GLY A 149 -4.07 -16.65 -10.78
CA GLY A 149 -4.79 -17.92 -10.63
C GLY A 149 -4.67 -18.58 -9.25
N SER A 150 -5.25 -19.78 -9.12
CA SER A 150 -5.48 -20.46 -7.83
C SER A 150 -4.24 -21.03 -7.14
N ALA A 151 -3.07 -21.01 -7.80
CA ALA A 151 -1.83 -21.49 -7.21
C ALA A 151 -1.30 -20.56 -6.10
N GLY A 152 -1.46 -19.24 -6.27
CA GLY A 152 -1.04 -18.26 -5.25
C GLY A 152 0.44 -18.37 -4.86
N LEU A 153 1.34 -18.53 -5.83
CA LEU A 153 2.78 -18.55 -5.58
C LEU A 153 3.24 -17.16 -5.16
N LEU A 154 3.84 -17.08 -3.97
CA LEU A 154 4.48 -15.88 -3.47
C LEU A 154 5.96 -15.92 -3.80
N VAL A 155 6.40 -14.96 -4.61
CA VAL A 155 7.79 -14.88 -5.08
C VAL A 155 8.36 -13.50 -4.76
N ARG A 156 9.59 -13.49 -4.26
CA ARG A 156 10.40 -12.29 -4.09
C ARG A 156 11.37 -12.19 -5.26
N HIS A 157 11.35 -11.08 -5.97
CA HIS A 157 12.33 -10.70 -6.99
C HIS A 157 13.31 -9.71 -6.36
N ASP A 158 14.58 -10.06 -6.30
CA ASP A 158 15.65 -9.24 -5.73
C ASP A 158 16.12 -8.21 -6.76
N LEU A 159 16.04 -6.91 -6.43
CA LEU A 159 16.33 -5.83 -7.36
C LEU A 159 17.82 -5.63 -7.65
N PHE A 160 18.70 -6.19 -6.81
CA PHE A 160 20.16 -6.05 -6.95
C PHE A 160 20.74 -7.16 -7.82
N THR A 161 20.30 -8.40 -7.59
CA THR A 161 20.78 -9.61 -8.27
C THR A 161 19.93 -9.99 -9.47
N GLY A 162 18.69 -9.49 -9.54
CA GLY A 162 17.69 -9.90 -10.54
C GLY A 162 17.16 -11.32 -10.32
N ALA A 163 17.46 -11.95 -9.19
CA ALA A 163 17.08 -13.32 -8.92
C ALA A 163 15.67 -13.43 -8.33
N ASP A 164 14.94 -14.46 -8.74
CA ASP A 164 13.65 -14.81 -8.16
C ASP A 164 13.83 -15.89 -7.08
N ARG A 165 13.12 -15.72 -5.96
CA ARG A 165 12.99 -16.73 -4.91
C ARG A 165 11.52 -16.96 -4.60
N THR A 166 11.02 -18.16 -4.90
CA THR A 166 9.71 -18.60 -4.42
C THR A 166 9.80 -18.86 -2.92
N LEU A 167 8.95 -18.19 -2.13
CA LEU A 167 8.87 -18.40 -0.68
C LEU A 167 7.93 -19.54 -0.34
N THR A 168 6.69 -19.47 -0.84
CA THR A 168 5.65 -20.44 -0.50
C THR A 168 4.51 -20.42 -1.51
N THR A 169 3.62 -21.40 -1.38
CA THR A 169 2.38 -21.54 -2.15
C THR A 169 1.21 -21.32 -1.20
N LEU A 170 0.42 -20.28 -1.45
CA LEU A 170 -0.67 -19.88 -0.56
C LEU A 170 -2.01 -20.52 -0.93
N GLY A 171 -2.19 -20.85 -2.21
CA GLY A 171 -3.48 -21.28 -2.76
C GLY A 171 -4.56 -20.19 -2.70
N GLY A 172 -5.65 -20.37 -3.44
CA GLY A 172 -6.79 -19.46 -3.40
C GLY A 172 -6.50 -18.06 -3.96
N TRP A 173 -7.31 -17.08 -3.55
CA TRP A 173 -7.10 -15.67 -3.86
C TRP A 173 -6.21 -15.01 -2.82
N ASN A 174 -5.29 -14.15 -3.26
CA ASN A 174 -4.27 -13.54 -2.43
C ASN A 174 -4.05 -12.08 -2.81
N ASP A 175 -3.76 -11.25 -1.82
CA ASP A 175 -3.28 -9.88 -2.00
C ASP A 175 -2.20 -9.56 -0.95
N ILE A 176 -1.23 -8.72 -1.33
CA ILE A 176 -0.18 -8.25 -0.43
C ILE A 176 -0.63 -6.89 0.10
N LEU A 177 -1.00 -6.82 1.37
CA LEU A 177 -1.44 -5.56 2.00
C LEU A 177 -0.28 -4.68 2.47
N GLY A 178 0.90 -5.26 2.64
CA GLY A 178 2.11 -4.54 3.00
C GLY A 178 3.20 -5.46 3.54
N PHE A 179 4.04 -4.94 4.43
CA PHE A 179 5.21 -5.62 4.95
C PHE A 179 5.38 -5.36 6.44
N ASP A 180 5.97 -6.31 7.15
CA ASP A 180 6.40 -6.09 8.53
C ASP A 180 7.70 -5.26 8.59
N ALA A 181 8.23 -5.03 9.79
CA ALA A 181 9.46 -4.26 10.01
C ALA A 181 10.72 -4.96 9.45
N GLN A 182 10.67 -6.28 9.23
CA GLN A 182 11.75 -7.07 8.65
C GLN A 182 11.64 -7.14 7.11
N GLY A 183 10.53 -6.63 6.55
CA GLY A 183 10.24 -6.68 5.13
C GLY A 183 9.54 -7.95 4.68
N ASP A 184 9.06 -8.77 5.61
CA ASP A 184 8.28 -9.97 5.33
C ASP A 184 6.84 -9.60 4.96
N PRO A 185 6.25 -10.22 3.92
CA PRO A 185 4.98 -9.77 3.38
C PRO A 185 3.79 -10.14 4.26
N LEU A 186 2.85 -9.20 4.31
CA LEU A 186 1.56 -9.30 4.96
C LEU A 186 0.48 -9.61 3.92
N ILE A 187 -0.09 -10.80 3.99
CA ILE A 187 -0.96 -11.37 2.97
C ILE A 187 -2.39 -11.45 3.46
N LEU A 188 -3.32 -10.91 2.66
CA LEU A 188 -4.73 -11.25 2.73
C LEU A 188 -4.99 -12.46 1.83
N ASN A 189 -5.46 -13.56 2.40
CA ASN A 189 -5.74 -14.80 1.71
C ASN A 189 -7.22 -15.17 1.84
N SER A 190 -7.80 -15.73 0.78
CA SER A 190 -9.11 -16.37 0.79
C SER A 190 -9.03 -17.69 0.03
N THR A 191 -9.59 -18.75 0.60
CA THR A 191 -9.74 -20.02 -0.13
C THR A 191 -10.80 -19.95 -1.21
N ASP A 192 -11.70 -18.97 -1.13
CA ASP A 192 -12.75 -18.71 -2.11
C ASP A 192 -12.31 -17.63 -3.10
N ILE A 193 -12.63 -17.82 -4.38
CA ILE A 193 -12.52 -16.76 -5.38
C ILE A 193 -13.59 -15.71 -5.08
N PRO A 194 -13.27 -14.40 -5.04
CA PRO A 194 -14.25 -13.36 -4.77
C PRO A 194 -15.49 -13.50 -5.67
N SER A 195 -16.63 -13.80 -5.06
CA SER A 195 -17.93 -13.81 -5.71
C SER A 195 -18.92 -13.06 -4.82
N SER A 196 -19.94 -12.47 -5.43
CA SER A 196 -20.86 -11.52 -4.78
C SER A 196 -21.84 -12.14 -3.77
N SER A 197 -21.74 -13.43 -3.43
CA SER A 197 -22.81 -14.14 -2.70
C SER A 197 -22.37 -15.07 -1.56
N SER A 198 -21.07 -15.25 -1.30
CA SER A 198 -20.60 -16.05 -0.15
C SER A 198 -19.99 -15.17 0.94
N LYS A 199 -20.25 -15.53 2.21
CA LYS A 199 -19.50 -15.04 3.36
C LYS A 199 -18.05 -15.52 3.23
N GLN A 200 -17.21 -14.73 2.58
CA GLN A 200 -15.83 -15.07 2.32
C GLN A 200 -15.05 -15.15 3.64
N SER A 201 -14.28 -16.23 3.80
CA SER A 201 -13.40 -16.41 4.96
C SER A 201 -12.02 -15.90 4.62
N TYR A 202 -11.73 -14.64 4.97
CA TYR A 202 -10.43 -14.02 4.74
C TYR A 202 -9.48 -14.24 5.91
N LYS A 203 -8.27 -14.71 5.64
CA LYS A 203 -7.19 -14.76 6.62
C LYS A 203 -6.18 -13.67 6.33
N PHE A 204 -5.72 -12.99 7.37
CA PHE A 204 -4.58 -12.09 7.28
C PHE A 204 -3.37 -12.77 7.92
N MET A 205 -2.27 -12.84 7.18
CA MET A 205 -1.10 -13.66 7.53
C MET A 205 0.20 -12.89 7.32
N LEU A 206 1.19 -13.15 8.18
CA LEU A 206 2.59 -12.80 7.95
C LEU A 206 3.30 -14.01 7.36
N ILE A 207 4.02 -13.85 6.25
CA ILE A 207 4.83 -14.92 5.66
C ILE A 207 6.30 -14.63 5.93
N GLY A 208 6.92 -15.39 6.83
CA GLY A 208 8.32 -15.21 7.17
C GLY A 208 9.27 -15.50 5.99
N ALA A 209 10.50 -15.01 6.06
CA ALA A 209 11.54 -15.25 5.05
C ALA A 209 11.88 -16.74 4.79
N ASP A 210 11.47 -17.65 5.68
CA ASP A 210 11.55 -19.11 5.56
C ASP A 210 10.33 -19.75 4.87
N GLY A 211 9.31 -18.95 4.54
CA GLY A 211 8.05 -19.37 3.92
C GLY A 211 6.98 -19.80 4.92
N HIS A 212 7.23 -19.75 6.23
CA HIS A 212 6.23 -20.09 7.25
C HIS A 212 5.18 -19.00 7.40
N ALA A 213 3.90 -19.41 7.38
CA ALA A 213 2.76 -18.52 7.54
C ALA A 213 2.33 -18.43 9.01
N THR A 214 2.27 -17.21 9.55
CA THR A 214 1.70 -16.89 10.86
C THR A 214 0.36 -16.19 10.66
N THR A 215 -0.72 -16.72 11.24
CA THR A 215 -2.03 -16.06 11.18
C THR A 215 -2.06 -14.86 12.12
N ILE A 216 -2.25 -13.66 11.55
CA ILE A 216 -2.48 -12.41 12.28
C ILE A 216 -3.96 -12.26 12.62
N TRP A 217 -4.84 -12.57 11.67
CA TRP A 217 -6.29 -12.49 11.81
C TRP A 217 -6.99 -13.67 11.13
N SER A 218 -7.94 -14.31 11.82
CA SER A 218 -8.58 -15.55 11.35
C SER A 218 -9.81 -15.36 10.46
N GLY A 219 -10.35 -14.14 10.33
CA GLY A 219 -11.44 -13.87 9.38
C GLY A 219 -12.87 -14.03 9.91
N ASN A 220 -13.13 -13.67 11.17
CA ASN A 220 -14.41 -13.89 11.84
C ASN A 220 -15.56 -12.95 11.35
N GLY A 221 -15.85 -12.94 10.05
CA GLY A 221 -16.83 -12.05 9.40
C GLY A 221 -16.30 -10.65 9.07
N TYR A 222 -15.04 -10.40 9.37
CA TYR A 222 -14.31 -9.18 9.04
C TYR A 222 -12.98 -9.53 8.40
N ARG A 223 -12.44 -8.64 7.58
CA ARG A 223 -11.16 -8.83 6.89
C ARG A 223 -10.23 -7.65 7.12
N ALA A 224 -8.93 -7.90 6.95
CA ALA A 224 -7.98 -6.80 6.82
C ALA A 224 -8.24 -6.06 5.51
N VAL A 225 -8.21 -4.73 5.55
CA VAL A 225 -8.44 -3.85 4.40
C VAL A 225 -7.38 -2.76 4.35
N GLY A 226 -7.23 -2.16 3.16
CA GLY A 226 -6.24 -1.11 2.92
C GLY A 226 -4.81 -1.62 3.13
N LEU A 227 -3.93 -0.71 3.53
CA LEU A 227 -2.53 -0.99 3.80
C LEU A 227 -2.30 -1.50 5.23
N ALA A 228 -1.35 -2.42 5.36
CA ALA A 228 -0.82 -2.88 6.64
C ALA A 228 0.68 -2.59 6.73
N VAL A 229 1.16 -2.19 7.90
CA VAL A 229 2.53 -1.74 8.11
C VAL A 229 3.09 -2.34 9.38
N GLY A 230 4.29 -2.93 9.32
CA GLY A 230 5.03 -3.29 10.52
C GLY A 230 6.03 -2.22 10.95
N ASP A 231 6.21 -2.11 12.25
CA ASP A 231 7.25 -1.31 12.88
C ASP A 231 7.79 -2.02 14.14
N ASN A 232 8.54 -1.30 14.97
CA ASN A 232 9.11 -1.85 16.21
C ASN A 232 8.07 -2.25 17.27
N HIS A 233 6.80 -1.84 17.12
CA HIS A 233 5.70 -2.21 18.01
C HIS A 233 4.96 -3.47 17.54
N GLY A 234 5.00 -3.79 16.25
CA GLY A 234 4.32 -4.95 15.67
C GLY A 234 3.71 -4.63 14.31
N VAL A 235 2.66 -5.35 13.94
CA VAL A 235 1.95 -5.15 12.67
C VAL A 235 0.67 -4.37 12.91
N TRP A 236 0.57 -3.21 12.27
CA TRP A 236 -0.60 -2.34 12.23
C TRP A 236 -1.46 -2.66 11.01
N PHE A 237 -2.76 -2.77 11.21
CA PHE A 237 -3.71 -3.06 10.13
C PHE A 237 -5.12 -2.62 10.51
N VAL A 238 -5.93 -2.37 9.47
CA VAL A 238 -7.34 -2.05 9.63
C VAL A 238 -8.16 -3.31 9.44
N ILE A 239 -9.12 -3.55 10.32
CA ILE A 239 -10.17 -4.55 10.12
C ILE A 239 -11.48 -3.85 9.78
N ALA A 240 -12.15 -4.31 8.72
CA ALA A 240 -13.45 -3.83 8.29
C ALA A 240 -14.39 -5.00 7.91
N ASN A 241 -15.68 -4.71 7.81
CA ASN A 241 -16.66 -5.70 7.34
C ASN A 241 -16.39 -6.05 5.86
N SER A 242 -16.53 -7.32 5.49
CA SER A 242 -16.28 -7.83 4.13
C SER A 242 -17.11 -7.15 3.05
N ASP A 243 -18.26 -6.58 3.43
CA ASP A 243 -19.24 -6.00 2.51
C ASP A 243 -18.94 -4.52 2.16
N GLY A 244 -17.86 -3.94 2.70
CA GLY A 244 -17.47 -2.55 2.42
C GLY A 244 -18.47 -1.51 2.92
N LEU A 245 -19.38 -1.89 3.83
CA LEU A 245 -20.33 -0.98 4.44
C LEU A 245 -19.65 -0.21 5.58
N PRO A 246 -19.77 1.13 5.63
CA PRO A 246 -19.20 1.94 6.71
C PRO A 246 -19.84 1.58 8.06
N GLY A 247 -19.03 1.51 9.13
CA GLY A 247 -19.54 1.46 10.51
C GLY A 247 -18.88 0.47 11.47
N HIS A 248 -17.94 -0.37 11.03
CA HIS A 248 -17.23 -1.30 11.93
C HIS A 248 -15.76 -1.45 11.54
N GLU A 249 -15.04 -0.32 11.55
CA GLU A 249 -13.63 -0.25 11.21
C GLU A 249 -12.81 0.03 12.46
N GLY A 250 -11.72 -0.70 12.64
CA GLY A 250 -10.80 -0.48 13.75
C GLY A 250 -9.36 -0.64 13.32
N LEU A 251 -8.48 0.17 13.90
CA LEU A 251 -7.04 0.00 13.82
C LEU A 251 -6.61 -1.01 14.87
N TYR A 252 -5.91 -2.05 14.43
CA TYR A 252 -5.38 -3.11 15.27
C TYR A 252 -3.87 -3.09 15.24
N LEU A 253 -3.28 -3.49 16.36
CA LEU A 253 -1.87 -3.84 16.48
C LEU A 253 -1.76 -5.32 16.82
N TRP A 254 -1.00 -6.07 16.05
CA TRP A 254 -0.65 -7.46 16.33
C TRP A 254 0.80 -7.58 16.75
N THR A 255 1.04 -8.41 17.77
CA THR A 255 2.37 -8.90 18.12
C THR A 255 2.33 -10.42 18.31
N PRO A 256 3.46 -11.12 18.19
CA PRO A 256 3.51 -12.56 18.47
C PRO A 256 3.06 -12.93 19.89
N HIS A 257 3.25 -12.03 20.86
CA HIS A 257 2.96 -12.29 22.27
C HIS A 257 1.52 -11.99 22.66
N THR A 258 0.91 -10.96 22.07
CA THR A 258 -0.42 -10.47 22.47
C THR A 258 -1.52 -10.85 21.49
N GLY A 259 -1.15 -11.29 20.29
CA GLY A 259 -2.07 -11.36 19.15
C GLY A 259 -2.58 -9.98 18.76
N ALA A 260 -3.63 -9.95 17.93
CA ALA A 260 -4.28 -8.73 17.47
C ALA A 260 -5.07 -8.05 18.59
N LYS A 261 -4.83 -6.76 18.80
CA LYS A 261 -5.56 -5.91 19.77
C LYS A 261 -6.08 -4.68 19.07
N LEU A 262 -7.36 -4.36 19.32
CA LEU A 262 -7.94 -3.09 18.89
C LEU A 262 -7.23 -1.95 19.62
N ILE A 263 -6.68 -1.02 18.85
CA ILE A 263 -6.05 0.20 19.37
C ILE A 263 -7.03 1.36 19.29
N ALA A 264 -7.70 1.55 18.15
CA ALA A 264 -8.68 2.61 17.98
C ALA A 264 -9.89 2.13 17.16
N ALA A 265 -11.09 2.45 17.62
CA ALA A 265 -12.29 2.36 16.79
C ALA A 265 -12.35 3.57 15.87
N LEU A 266 -12.54 3.36 14.58
CA LEU A 266 -12.39 4.40 13.55
C LEU A 266 -13.69 4.74 12.82
N ASP A 267 -14.82 4.14 13.21
CA ASP A 267 -16.19 4.49 12.83
C ASP A 267 -16.39 4.95 11.36
N GLY A 268 -15.71 4.29 10.42
CA GLY A 268 -15.86 4.52 8.97
C GLY A 268 -15.00 5.63 8.34
N ASN A 269 -13.94 6.10 9.02
CA ASN A 269 -13.12 7.23 8.54
C ASN A 269 -11.70 6.85 8.08
N ILE A 270 -11.54 5.75 7.34
CA ILE A 270 -10.21 5.41 6.80
C ILE A 270 -10.26 5.36 5.28
N ALA A 271 -9.86 6.45 4.64
CA ALA A 271 -9.36 6.37 3.28
C ALA A 271 -7.99 5.66 3.33
N ASP A 272 -7.96 4.45 2.76
CA ASP A 272 -6.76 3.74 2.27
C ASP A 272 -5.72 3.20 3.26
N GLY A 273 -5.90 3.40 4.56
CA GLY A 273 -5.20 2.66 5.61
C GLY A 273 -4.15 3.47 6.36
N ILE A 274 -3.04 2.82 6.72
CA ILE A 274 -1.98 3.40 7.57
C ILE A 274 -0.96 4.15 6.70
N ALA A 275 -0.78 5.44 7.01
CA ALA A 275 0.03 6.39 6.28
C ALA A 275 1.52 6.48 6.72
N GLY A 276 1.96 5.65 7.68
CA GLY A 276 3.31 5.69 8.23
C GLY A 276 3.51 4.78 9.44
N THR A 277 4.75 4.67 9.92
CA THR A 277 5.12 3.88 11.12
C THR A 277 4.92 4.69 12.40
N CYS A 278 4.67 4.01 13.53
CA CYS A 278 4.73 4.65 14.84
C CYS A 278 6.20 4.72 15.27
N THR A 279 6.70 5.93 15.51
CA THR A 279 8.02 6.16 16.12
C THR A 279 7.97 6.09 17.63
#